data_AF-A0A954W8G7-F1
#
_entry.id   AF-A0A954W8G7-F1
#
_cell.length_a   1.000
_cell.length_b   1.000
_cell.length_c   1.000
_cell.angle_alpha   90.00
_cell.angle_beta   90.00
_cell.angle_gamma   90.00
#
_symmetry.space_group_name_H-M   'P 1'
#
loop_
_entity.id
_entity.type
_entity.pdbx_description
1 polymer ?
#
loop_
_entity_poly.entity_id
_entity_poly.type
_entity_poly.pdbx_seq_one_letter_code
_entity_poly.pdbx_strand_id
1 'polypeptide(L)'
;MTRFQGAAERTSCDGELAPSGDEVLGMNAEVIAIGDELTSGQRLDTNSQWLSERLGELGIRVLYHTTVGDELEANVRVFRQAFDRADLIVCTGGLGPTADDLTREAIAAALGRALVQNDDALKHIQAIFARRSRAMPERNLVQALFPENSRMVPNPHGTAPGIDV
;
A
#
# COMPACT_ATOMS: atom_id res chain seq x y z
N MET A 1 -6.08 -36.22 -26.13
CA MET A 1 -5.64 -37.19 -25.11
C MET A 1 -4.22 -36.78 -24.71
N THR A 2 -3.84 -36.38 -23.51
CA THR A 2 -4.46 -36.28 -22.19
C THR A 2 -3.57 -35.32 -21.38
N ARG A 3 -4.18 -34.54 -20.47
CA ARG A 3 -3.53 -33.68 -19.47
C ARG A 3 -2.51 -34.43 -18.62
N PHE A 4 -1.52 -33.70 -18.10
CA PHE A 4 -0.99 -33.78 -16.71
C PHE A 4 -0.26 -32.45 -16.44
N GLN A 5 -0.91 -31.44 -15.85
CA GLN A 5 -1.03 -31.16 -14.41
C GLN A 5 0.30 -31.18 -13.65
N GLY A 6 0.76 -29.97 -13.32
CA GLY A 6 1.80 -29.67 -12.35
C GLY A 6 1.59 -28.24 -11.83
N ALA A 7 0.39 -27.95 -11.31
CA ALA A 7 0.15 -26.73 -10.56
C ALA A 7 0.67 -26.98 -9.14
N ALA A 8 1.85 -26.44 -8.85
CA ALA A 8 2.34 -26.36 -7.48
C ALA A 8 1.33 -25.54 -6.65
N GLU A 9 0.86 -26.15 -5.57
CA GLU A 9 -0.05 -25.56 -4.59
C GLU A 9 0.55 -24.25 -4.05
N ARG A 10 -0.13 -23.14 -4.32
CA ARG A 10 0.15 -21.84 -3.70
C ARG A 10 -0.89 -21.61 -2.62
N THR A 11 -0.64 -22.18 -1.45
CA THR A 11 -1.43 -21.93 -0.25
C THR A 11 -0.80 -20.75 0.48
N SER A 12 -1.43 -19.57 0.41
CA SER A 12 -1.25 -18.54 1.44
C SER A 12 -2.17 -18.89 2.62
N CYS A 13 -1.77 -18.53 3.84
CA CYS A 13 -2.37 -19.01 5.08
C CYS A 13 -3.82 -18.53 5.36
N ASP A 14 -4.44 -17.72 4.50
CA ASP A 14 -5.76 -17.11 4.75
C ASP A 14 -6.87 -17.58 3.81
N GLY A 15 -6.66 -18.61 2.98
CA GLY A 15 -7.74 -19.24 2.21
C GLY A 15 -8.34 -18.40 1.07
N GLU A 16 -7.85 -17.18 0.83
CA GLU A 16 -8.20 -16.37 -0.34
C GLU A 16 -7.17 -16.65 -1.45
N LEU A 17 -7.61 -17.38 -2.47
CA LEU A 17 -6.80 -17.68 -3.65
C LEU A 17 -6.37 -16.36 -4.28
N ALA A 18 -5.05 -16.15 -4.44
CA ALA A 18 -4.55 -15.06 -5.27
C ALA A 18 -5.24 -15.13 -6.64
N PRO A 19 -5.65 -13.99 -7.22
CA PRO A 19 -6.43 -13.97 -8.45
C PRO A 19 -5.73 -14.81 -9.52
N SER A 20 -6.52 -15.61 -10.22
CA SER A 20 -6.00 -16.43 -11.32
C SER A 20 -5.41 -15.51 -12.41
N GLY A 21 -4.45 -16.00 -13.20
CA GLY A 21 -3.83 -15.18 -14.26
C GLY A 21 -4.83 -14.58 -15.25
N ASP A 22 -6.00 -15.21 -15.40
CA ASP A 22 -7.10 -14.72 -16.24
C ASP A 22 -7.94 -13.61 -15.57
N GLU A 23 -8.00 -13.54 -14.23
CA GLU A 23 -8.70 -12.47 -13.49
C GLU A 23 -7.90 -11.15 -13.49
N VAL A 24 -6.57 -11.23 -13.61
CA VAL A 24 -5.69 -10.06 -13.65
C VAL A 24 -5.71 -9.40 -15.04
N LEU A 25 -5.97 -10.19 -16.09
CA LEU A 25 -6.05 -9.73 -17.46
C LEU A 25 -7.27 -8.84 -17.67
N GLY A 26 -7.03 -7.53 -17.84
CA GLY A 26 -8.07 -6.54 -18.11
C GLY A 26 -8.49 -5.69 -16.91
N MET A 27 -7.87 -5.88 -15.74
CA MET A 27 -8.02 -4.95 -14.62
C MET A 27 -7.44 -3.58 -14.96
N ASN A 28 -8.13 -2.53 -14.53
CA ASN A 28 -7.64 -1.16 -14.59
C ASN A 28 -7.14 -0.71 -13.22
N ALA A 29 -5.95 -0.13 -13.20
CA ALA A 29 -5.34 0.39 -11.99
C ALA A 29 -5.22 1.91 -11.99
N GLU A 30 -5.20 2.46 -10.78
CA GLU A 30 -4.74 3.81 -10.51
C GLU A 30 -3.51 3.77 -9.60
N VAL A 31 -2.50 4.56 -9.94
CA VAL A 31 -1.34 4.78 -9.09
C VAL A 31 -1.47 6.16 -8.45
N ILE A 32 -1.39 6.20 -7.12
CA ILE A 32 -1.47 7.42 -6.32
C ILE A 32 -0.11 7.69 -5.68
N ALA A 33 0.44 8.88 -5.93
CA ALA A 33 1.68 9.34 -5.32
C ALA A 33 1.38 10.49 -4.36
N ILE A 34 1.66 10.27 -3.07
CA ILE A 34 1.43 11.24 -2.00
C ILE A 34 2.78 11.85 -1.60
N GLY A 35 2.84 13.18 -1.63
CA GLY A 35 4.03 13.93 -1.18
C GLY A 35 4.03 15.37 -1.66
N ASP A 36 4.24 16.31 -0.75
CA ASP A 36 4.40 17.74 -1.06
C ASP A 36 5.59 18.02 -1.99
N GLU A 37 6.66 17.23 -1.90
CA GLU A 37 7.81 17.37 -2.78
C GLU A 37 7.50 17.02 -4.24
N LEU A 38 6.49 16.17 -4.47
CA LEU A 38 6.03 15.79 -5.80
C LEU A 38 5.16 16.88 -6.40
N THR A 39 4.18 17.38 -5.64
CA THR A 39 3.27 18.44 -6.14
C THR A 39 3.97 19.79 -6.30
N SER A 40 4.97 20.09 -5.47
CA SER A 40 5.83 21.27 -5.63
C SER A 40 6.85 21.15 -6.76
N GLY A 41 7.03 19.95 -7.34
CA GLY A 41 8.00 19.69 -8.41
C GLY A 41 9.46 19.62 -7.94
N GLN A 42 9.71 19.55 -6.63
CA GLN A 42 11.05 19.38 -6.07
C GLN A 42 11.63 18.00 -6.34
N ARG A 43 10.77 16.98 -6.49
CA ARG A 43 11.16 15.61 -6.80
C ARG A 43 10.35 15.08 -7.98
N LEU A 44 11.05 14.41 -8.89
CA LEU A 44 10.42 13.67 -9.97
C LEU A 44 9.81 12.38 -9.42
N ASP A 45 8.55 12.11 -9.76
CA ASP A 45 7.88 10.86 -9.41
C ASP A 45 8.35 9.71 -10.32
N THR A 46 9.40 9.02 -9.91
CA THR A 46 9.88 7.80 -10.57
C THR A 46 9.18 6.54 -10.06
N ASN A 47 8.44 6.64 -8.95
CA ASN A 47 7.74 5.49 -8.35
C ASN A 47 6.54 5.09 -9.20
N SER A 48 5.74 6.07 -9.63
CA SER A 48 4.57 5.80 -10.48
C SER A 48 4.95 5.22 -11.84
N GLN A 49 6.07 5.67 -12.41
CA GLN A 49 6.65 5.04 -13.60
C GLN A 49 6.97 3.57 -13.34
N TRP A 50 7.78 3.29 -12.32
CA TRP A 50 8.21 1.91 -12.01
C TRP A 50 7.02 0.99 -11.74
N LEU A 51 6.03 1.46 -10.97
CA LEU A 51 4.81 0.70 -10.69
C LEU A 51 4.02 0.39 -11.96
N SER A 52 3.92 1.35 -12.88
CA SER A 52 3.18 1.14 -14.13
C SER A 52 3.83 0.10 -15.02
N GLU A 53 5.16 0.06 -15.07
CA GLU A 53 5.90 -0.98 -15.77
C GLU A 53 5.63 -2.36 -15.16
N ARG A 54 5.72 -2.48 -13.82
CA ARG A 54 5.45 -3.75 -13.12
C ARG A 54 4.00 -4.22 -13.28
N LEU A 55 3.03 -3.32 -13.18
CA LEU A 55 1.61 -3.63 -13.38
C LEU A 55 1.34 -4.06 -14.82
N GLY A 56 1.97 -3.40 -15.80
CA GLY A 56 1.89 -3.77 -17.21
C GLY A 56 2.46 -5.17 -17.51
N GLU A 57 3.57 -5.56 -16.86
CA GLU A 57 4.11 -6.92 -16.95
C GLU A 57 3.12 -7.99 -16.44
N LEU A 58 2.20 -7.60 -15.55
CA LEU A 58 1.13 -8.47 -15.02
C LEU A 58 -0.15 -8.41 -15.86
N GLY A 59 -0.20 -7.59 -16.92
CA GLY A 59 -1.40 -7.39 -17.74
C GLY A 59 -2.43 -6.41 -17.15
N ILE A 60 -2.06 -5.69 -16.09
CA ILE A 60 -2.90 -4.67 -15.44
C ILE A 60 -2.64 -3.33 -16.12
N ARG A 61 -3.70 -2.69 -16.62
CA ARG A 61 -3.59 -1.40 -17.30
C ARG A 61 -3.71 -0.26 -16.30
N VAL A 62 -2.64 0.53 -16.12
CA VAL A 62 -2.74 1.78 -15.36
C VAL A 62 -3.42 2.86 -16.21
N LEU A 63 -4.58 3.35 -15.77
CA LEU A 63 -5.34 4.39 -16.47
C LEU A 63 -5.07 5.79 -15.92
N TYR A 64 -4.80 5.87 -14.61
CA TYR A 64 -4.65 7.14 -13.90
C TYR A 64 -3.37 7.11 -13.07
N HIS A 65 -2.60 8.19 -13.18
CA HIS A 65 -1.64 8.60 -12.16
C HIS A 65 -2.22 9.83 -11.48
N THR A 66 -2.34 9.79 -10.16
CA THR A 66 -2.77 10.93 -9.36
C THR A 66 -1.68 11.29 -8.38
N THR A 67 -1.24 12.55 -8.41
CA THR A 67 -0.28 13.09 -7.46
C THR A 67 -0.98 14.09 -6.55
N VAL A 68 -0.81 13.96 -5.25
CA VAL A 68 -1.47 14.79 -4.22
C VAL A 68 -0.49 15.10 -3.10
N GLY A 69 -0.63 16.28 -2.49
CA GLY A 69 0.21 16.71 -1.35
C GLY A 69 -0.21 16.03 -0.04
N ASP A 70 0.54 16.30 1.02
CA ASP A 70 0.34 15.72 2.35
C ASP A 70 -0.81 16.39 3.12
N GLU A 71 -2.00 16.38 2.53
CA GLU A 71 -3.24 16.89 3.12
C GLU A 71 -4.30 15.78 3.15
N LEU A 72 -4.60 15.31 4.35
CA LEU A 72 -5.63 14.33 4.68
C LEU A 72 -6.93 14.49 3.86
N GLU A 73 -7.56 15.67 3.83
CA GLU A 73 -8.82 15.86 3.11
C GLU A 73 -8.66 15.68 1.60
N ALA A 74 -7.53 16.12 1.05
CA ALA A 74 -7.21 15.93 -0.36
C ALA A 74 -6.98 14.44 -0.65
N ASN A 75 -6.22 13.75 0.19
CA ASN A 75 -5.95 12.32 0.08
C ASN A 75 -7.24 11.50 0.15
N VAL A 76 -8.14 11.80 1.10
CA VAL A 76 -9.44 11.13 1.21
C VAL A 76 -10.28 11.29 -0.06
N ARG A 77 -10.32 12.50 -0.64
CA ARG A 77 -11.05 12.74 -1.90
C ARG A 77 -10.44 11.94 -3.05
N VAL A 78 -9.12 11.90 -3.15
CA VAL A 78 -8.40 11.14 -4.19
C VAL A 78 -8.70 9.64 -4.06
N PHE A 79 -8.60 9.06 -2.87
CA PHE A 79 -8.95 7.64 -2.66
C PHE A 79 -10.40 7.33 -3.03
N ARG A 80 -11.35 8.18 -2.61
CA ARG A 80 -12.78 7.98 -2.95
C ARG A 80 -13.03 8.05 -4.46
N GLN A 81 -12.40 8.99 -5.16
CA GLN A 81 -12.49 9.06 -6.62
C GLN A 81 -11.88 7.83 -7.29
N ALA A 82 -10.76 7.33 -6.76
CA ALA A 82 -10.10 6.14 -7.28
C ALA A 82 -10.96 4.87 -7.09
N PHE A 83 -11.67 4.74 -5.96
CA PHE A 83 -12.60 3.62 -5.71
C PHE A 83 -13.70 3.50 -6.78
N ASP A 84 -14.12 4.61 -7.37
CA ASP A 84 -15.19 4.63 -8.38
C ASP A 84 -14.70 4.23 -9.79
N ARG A 85 -13.39 4.27 -10.06
CA ARG A 85 -12.85 4.21 -11.43
C ARG A 85 -11.69 3.23 -11.66
N ALA A 86 -11.22 2.57 -10.61
CA ALA A 86 -10.12 1.61 -10.69
C ALA A 86 -10.47 0.31 -9.95
N ASP A 87 -10.10 -0.82 -10.55
CA ASP A 87 -10.21 -2.15 -9.94
C ASP A 87 -9.08 -2.40 -8.94
N LEU A 88 -7.94 -1.73 -9.12
CA LEU A 88 -6.77 -1.79 -8.24
C LEU A 88 -6.23 -0.38 -7.99
N ILE A 89 -5.91 -0.08 -6.74
CA ILE A 89 -5.25 1.16 -6.36
C ILE A 89 -3.91 0.82 -5.72
N VAL A 90 -2.84 1.42 -6.23
CA VAL A 90 -1.51 1.31 -5.62
C VAL A 90 -1.04 2.70 -5.21
N CYS A 91 -0.81 2.90 -3.91
CA CYS A 91 -0.39 4.18 -3.36
C CYS A 91 1.06 4.14 -2.88
N THR A 92 1.78 5.26 -3.01
CA THR A 92 3.12 5.44 -2.43
C THR A 92 3.21 6.77 -1.68
N GLY A 93 4.09 6.81 -0.66
CA GLY A 93 4.29 7.98 0.20
C GLY A 93 3.51 7.91 1.52
N GLY A 94 3.83 8.83 2.43
CA GLY A 94 3.04 9.14 3.63
C GLY A 94 2.76 8.00 4.63
N LEU A 95 3.65 7.01 4.78
CA LEU A 95 3.54 5.90 5.76
C LEU A 95 4.63 5.93 6.85
N GLY A 96 5.47 6.95 6.84
CA GLY A 96 6.49 7.16 7.86
C GLY A 96 5.90 7.49 9.25
N PRO A 97 6.76 7.85 10.21
CA PRO A 97 6.36 8.18 11.57
C PRO A 97 6.18 9.70 11.80
N THR A 98 6.20 10.55 10.76
CA THR A 98 6.08 12.00 10.91
C THR A 98 4.63 12.46 10.81
N ALA A 99 4.35 13.71 11.21
CA ALA A 99 2.97 14.21 11.34
C ALA A 99 2.29 14.48 9.99
N ASP A 100 3.08 14.61 8.93
CA ASP A 100 2.69 14.72 7.53
C ASP A 100 2.48 13.35 6.85
N ASP A 101 2.88 12.24 7.48
CA ASP A 101 2.62 10.89 6.98
C ASP A 101 1.15 10.47 7.24
N LEU A 102 0.23 10.96 6.39
CA LEU A 102 -1.23 10.87 6.60
C LEU A 102 -1.92 9.79 5.76
N THR A 103 -1.16 8.93 5.06
CA THR A 103 -1.75 7.96 4.10
C THR A 103 -2.65 6.95 4.80
N ARG A 104 -2.24 6.51 5.99
CA ARG A 104 -3.00 5.55 6.80
C ARG A 104 -4.36 6.11 7.22
N GLU A 105 -4.36 7.33 7.73
CA GLU A 105 -5.53 8.09 8.15
C GLU A 105 -6.46 8.34 6.96
N ALA A 106 -5.88 8.69 5.80
CA ALA A 106 -6.64 8.93 4.59
C ALA A 106 -7.36 7.67 4.08
N ILE A 107 -6.66 6.52 4.05
CA ILE A 107 -7.26 5.24 3.67
C ILE A 107 -8.40 4.86 4.64
N ALA A 108 -8.16 4.96 5.94
CA ALA A 108 -9.16 4.66 6.96
C ALA A 108 -10.42 5.54 6.82
N ALA A 109 -10.24 6.86 6.65
CA ALA A 109 -11.33 7.81 6.48
C ALA A 109 -12.06 7.65 5.12
N ALA A 110 -11.35 7.28 4.06
CA ALA A 110 -11.95 6.99 2.76
C ALA A 110 -12.84 5.74 2.81
N LEU A 111 -12.40 4.69 3.52
CA LEU A 111 -13.13 3.44 3.71
C LEU A 111 -14.20 3.51 4.82
N GLY A 112 -14.20 4.56 5.64
CA GLY A 112 -15.08 4.67 6.81
C GLY A 112 -14.74 3.67 7.92
N ARG A 113 -13.46 3.29 8.06
CA ARG A 113 -12.97 2.32 9.04
C ARG A 113 -12.16 3.01 10.13
N ALA A 114 -12.17 2.45 11.34
CA ALA A 114 -11.30 2.92 12.43
C ALA A 114 -9.85 2.50 12.19
N LEU A 115 -8.90 3.20 12.83
CA LEU A 115 -7.52 2.74 12.95
C LEU A 115 -7.36 1.90 14.21
N VAL A 116 -6.82 0.69 14.06
CA VAL A 116 -6.57 -0.27 15.13
C VAL A 116 -5.10 -0.70 15.13
N GLN A 117 -4.53 -1.02 16.29
CA GLN A 117 -3.16 -1.51 16.33
C GLN A 117 -3.07 -2.90 15.68
N ASN A 118 -2.09 -3.08 14.81
CA ASN A 118 -1.65 -4.38 14.31
C ASN A 118 -0.41 -4.84 15.09
N ASP A 119 -0.55 -5.91 15.86
CA ASP A 119 0.51 -6.41 16.73
C ASP A 119 1.72 -6.95 15.94
N ASP A 120 1.52 -7.48 14.74
CA ASP A 120 2.61 -7.99 13.91
C ASP A 120 3.41 -6.84 13.28
N ALA A 121 2.76 -5.74 12.91
CA ALA A 121 3.42 -4.51 12.52
C ALA A 121 4.23 -3.92 13.68
N LEU A 122 3.67 -3.90 14.89
CA LEU A 122 4.38 -3.44 16.08
C LEU A 122 5.65 -4.28 16.34
N LYS A 123 5.52 -5.62 16.29
CA LYS A 123 6.67 -6.53 16.43
C LYS A 123 7.73 -6.29 15.35
N HIS A 124 7.30 -6.07 14.09
CA HIS A 124 8.20 -5.76 12.97
C HIS A 124 9.03 -4.50 13.25
N ILE A 125 8.37 -3.42 13.67
CA ILE A 125 9.03 -2.15 13.99
C ILE A 125 10.02 -2.35 15.15
N GLN A 126 9.59 -3.00 16.23
CA GLN A 126 10.43 -3.29 17.39
C GLN A 126 11.66 -4.11 17.00
N ALA A 127 11.51 -5.14 16.16
CA ALA A 127 12.60 -5.98 15.69
C ALA A 127 13.65 -5.16 14.88
N ILE A 128 13.21 -4.21 14.06
CA ILE A 128 14.14 -3.33 13.31
C ILE A 128 14.96 -2.46 14.26
N PHE A 129 14.34 -1.86 15.28
CA PHE A 129 15.05 -1.04 16.26
C PHE A 129 15.99 -1.88 17.12
N ALA A 130 15.56 -3.07 17.55
CA ALA A 130 16.37 -4.02 18.29
C ALA A 130 17.62 -4.46 17.49
N ARG A 131 17.45 -4.79 16.21
CA ARG A 131 18.58 -5.16 15.30
C ARG A 131 19.59 -4.01 15.15
N ARG A 132 19.14 -2.77 15.31
CA ARG A 132 19.97 -1.56 15.25
C ARG A 132 20.52 -1.15 16.63
N SER A 133 20.31 -1.95 17.68
CA SER A 133 20.69 -1.64 19.07
C SER A 133 20.16 -0.29 19.56
N ARG A 134 18.93 0.06 19.17
CA ARG A 134 18.27 1.31 19.54
C ARG A 134 16.92 1.04 20.20
N ALA A 135 16.53 1.89 21.14
CA ALA A 135 15.16 1.93 21.61
C ALA A 135 14.24 2.47 20.49
N MET A 136 13.04 1.90 20.37
CA MET A 136 12.01 2.39 19.46
C MET A 136 11.43 3.71 20.00
N PRO A 137 11.50 4.81 19.24
CA PRO A 137 10.81 6.05 19.61
C PRO A 137 9.29 5.85 19.62
N GLU A 138 8.60 6.53 20.54
CA GLU A 138 7.14 6.45 20.69
C GLU A 138 6.39 6.86 19.41
N ARG A 139 6.88 7.86 18.67
CA ARG A 139 6.28 8.28 17.40
C ARG A 139 6.16 7.15 16.36
N ASN A 140 7.00 6.11 16.45
CA ASN A 140 6.93 4.99 15.52
C ASN A 140 5.73 4.07 15.78
N LEU A 141 5.03 4.21 16.91
CA LEU A 141 3.80 3.47 17.20
C LEU A 141 2.71 3.74 16.15
N VAL A 142 2.64 4.94 15.56
CA VAL A 142 1.67 5.27 14.51
C VAL A 142 1.80 4.37 13.28
N GLN A 143 3.01 3.85 13.02
CA GLN A 143 3.27 2.94 11.91
C GLN A 143 2.67 1.54 12.14
N ALA A 144 2.23 1.24 13.37
CA ALA A 144 1.53 0.01 13.74
C ALA A 144 0.01 0.17 13.86
N LEU A 145 -0.55 1.37 13.76
CA LEU A 145 -2.02 1.54 13.59
C LEU A 145 -2.39 1.04 12.20
N PHE A 146 -3.60 0.58 11.89
CA PHE A 146 -3.99 0.05 10.57
C PHE A 146 -5.50 0.25 10.39
N PRO A 147 -6.01 0.55 9.18
CA PRO A 147 -7.46 0.49 8.95
C PRO A 147 -7.99 -0.87 9.39
N GLU A 148 -9.14 -0.89 10.05
CA GLU A 148 -9.77 -2.15 10.46
C GLU A 148 -9.95 -3.09 9.26
N ASN A 149 -9.79 -4.40 9.48
CA ASN A 149 -9.84 -5.42 8.42
C ASN A 149 -8.84 -5.20 7.28
N SER A 150 -7.64 -4.69 7.58
CA SER A 150 -6.52 -4.60 6.63
C SER A 150 -5.41 -5.58 6.98
N ARG A 151 -4.59 -5.93 5.99
CA ARG A 151 -3.44 -6.83 6.11
C ARG A 151 -2.14 -6.02 6.05
N MET A 152 -1.13 -6.51 6.77
CA MET A 152 0.21 -5.93 6.74
C MET A 152 0.98 -6.45 5.53
N VAL A 153 1.54 -5.54 4.73
CA VAL A 153 2.55 -5.88 3.72
C VAL A 153 3.94 -5.71 4.34
N PRO A 154 4.75 -6.78 4.51
CA PRO A 154 6.04 -6.69 5.18
C PRO A 154 7.01 -5.71 4.50
N ASN A 155 7.73 -4.91 5.30
CA ASN A 155 8.81 -4.05 4.81
C ASN A 155 10.17 -4.46 5.40
N PRO A 156 10.90 -5.39 4.79
CA PRO A 156 12.19 -5.86 5.32
C PRO A 156 13.28 -4.77 5.35
N HIS A 157 13.07 -3.65 4.65
CA HIS A 157 14.04 -2.57 4.48
C HIS A 157 13.76 -1.33 5.34
N GLY A 158 12.58 -1.24 5.97
CA GLY A 158 12.14 -0.03 6.66
C GLY A 158 11.15 -0.30 7.78
N THR A 159 10.93 0.72 8.62
CA THR A 159 10.04 0.60 9.77
C THR A 159 8.56 0.66 9.40
N ALA A 160 8.20 1.27 8.27
CA ALA A 160 6.82 1.40 7.80
C ALA A 160 6.39 0.16 7.00
N PRO A 161 5.56 -0.76 7.52
CA PRO A 161 4.98 -1.80 6.69
C PRO A 161 3.93 -1.18 5.75
N GLY A 162 3.71 -1.81 4.60
CA GLY A 162 2.60 -1.44 3.73
C GLY A 162 1.25 -1.91 4.27
N ILE A 163 0.18 -1.41 3.67
CA ILE A 163 -1.21 -1.69 4.04
C ILE A 163 -1.91 -2.28 2.81
N ASP A 164 -2.64 -3.38 3.01
CA ASP A 164 -3.48 -4.05 2.01
C ASP A 164 -4.94 -4.11 2.53
N VAL A 165 -5.92 -3.67 1.75
CA VAL A 165 -7.31 -3.37 2.20
C VAL A 165 -8.40 -3.96 1.33
#